data_AF-A0A1H5GXS5-F1
#
_entry.id   AF-A0A1H5GXS5-F1
#
_cell.length_a   1.000
_cell.length_b   1.000
_cell.length_c   1.000
_cell.angle_alpha   90.00
_cell.angle_beta   90.00
_cell.angle_gamma   90.00
#
_symmetry.space_group_name_H-M   'P 1'
#
loop_
_entity.id
_entity.type
_entity.pdbx_description
1 polymer ?
#
loop_
_entity_poly.entity_id
_entity_poly.type
_entity_poly.pdbx_seq_one_letter_code
_entity_poly.pdbx_strand_id
1 'polypeptide(L)'
;MAGHGPAPTGRAVRGGNGGMRIIAADPMDQPELPEFDVRMDVDGEVTYQSFDWPAITRTWWSMWANSPLSAEFTSTDWSELMDTALLHAKYWGGDTKLAGELRLRVAKFGATPEDRARLKIQFAAADEAEDRGRARASRAGSKQPAPDADPRSVLRAVV
;
A
#
# COMPACT_ATOMS: atom_id res chain seq x y z
N MET A 1 -49.16 6.05 -38.58
CA MET A 1 -48.37 5.00 -37.88
C MET A 1 -47.76 4.11 -38.94
N ALA A 2 -46.43 4.06 -39.05
CA ALA A 2 -45.73 3.21 -40.01
C ALA A 2 -44.35 2.80 -39.46
N GLY A 3 -44.02 1.52 -39.58
CA GLY A 3 -42.65 1.03 -39.65
C GLY A 3 -42.05 0.39 -38.38
N HIS A 4 -42.51 -0.80 -37.98
CA HIS A 4 -41.64 -1.72 -37.26
C HIS A 4 -40.71 -2.40 -38.28
N GLY A 5 -39.43 -2.02 -38.28
CA GLY A 5 -38.40 -2.70 -39.03
C GLY A 5 -38.19 -4.15 -38.53
N PRO A 6 -37.67 -5.05 -39.37
CA PRO A 6 -37.44 -6.44 -38.98
C PRO A 6 -36.42 -6.52 -37.85
N ALA A 7 -36.66 -7.44 -36.90
CA ALA A 7 -35.75 -7.73 -35.80
C ALA A 7 -34.36 -8.12 -36.36
N PRO A 8 -33.25 -7.61 -35.79
CA PRO A 8 -31.92 -7.92 -36.27
C PRO A 8 -31.63 -9.42 -36.13
N THR A 9 -31.63 -10.14 -37.25
CA THR A 9 -31.21 -11.54 -37.35
C THR A 9 -29.70 -11.60 -37.51
N GLY A 10 -29.03 -11.58 -36.37
CA GLY A 10 -27.61 -11.84 -36.29
C GLY A 10 -27.20 -11.87 -34.83
N ARG A 11 -26.69 -13.01 -34.36
CA ARG A 11 -26.03 -13.04 -33.05
C ARG A 11 -24.81 -12.14 -33.19
N ALA A 12 -24.87 -10.95 -32.60
CA ALA A 12 -23.69 -10.11 -32.42
C ALA A 12 -22.72 -10.90 -31.54
N VAL A 13 -21.82 -11.65 -32.18
CA VAL A 13 -20.67 -12.25 -31.52
C VAL A 13 -19.73 -11.09 -31.22
N ARG A 14 -19.95 -10.42 -30.08
CA ARG A 14 -18.90 -9.63 -29.44
C ARG A 14 -17.91 -10.60 -28.80
N GLY A 15 -17.13 -11.26 -29.65
CA GLY A 15 -15.98 -12.05 -29.28
C GLY A 15 -14.75 -11.16 -29.18
N GLY A 16 -14.81 -10.11 -28.37
CA GLY A 16 -13.60 -9.45 -27.91
C GLY A 16 -13.02 -10.35 -26.82
N ASN A 17 -12.03 -11.16 -27.16
CA ASN A 17 -11.30 -11.93 -26.15
C ASN A 17 -10.51 -10.92 -25.31
N GLY A 18 -11.17 -10.34 -24.31
CA GLY A 18 -10.64 -9.40 -23.32
C GLY A 18 -9.70 -10.11 -22.36
N GLY A 19 -8.72 -10.83 -22.91
CA GLY A 19 -7.66 -11.45 -22.14
C GLY A 19 -6.81 -10.38 -21.45
N MET A 20 -6.22 -10.78 -20.33
CA MET A 20 -5.28 -9.96 -19.57
C MET A 20 -4.19 -9.42 -20.51
N ARG A 21 -4.10 -8.09 -20.64
CA ARG A 21 -3.06 -7.44 -21.42
C ARG A 21 -1.85 -7.27 -20.52
N ILE A 22 -0.77 -7.98 -20.83
CA ILE A 22 0.52 -7.80 -20.16
C ILE A 22 1.21 -6.60 -20.80
N ILE A 23 1.51 -5.58 -20.01
CA ILE A 23 2.31 -4.42 -20.39
C ILE A 23 3.53 -4.43 -19.48
N ALA A 24 4.73 -4.45 -20.07
CA ALA A 24 5.95 -4.27 -19.31
C ALA A 24 6.02 -2.81 -18.86
N ALA A 25 6.24 -2.59 -17.58
CA ALA A 25 6.49 -1.27 -17.03
C ALA A 25 7.90 -1.28 -16.42
N ASP A 26 8.66 -0.23 -16.71
CA ASP A 26 10.01 -0.06 -16.18
C ASP A 26 9.91 0.68 -14.85
N PRO A 27 10.34 0.07 -13.73
CA PRO A 27 10.46 0.79 -12.48
C PRO A 27 11.39 1.99 -12.63
N MET A 28 11.05 3.08 -11.96
CA MET A 28 11.77 4.34 -12.02
C MET A 28 12.18 4.76 -10.60
N ASP A 29 13.34 5.39 -10.48
CA ASP A 29 13.74 6.00 -9.21
C ASP A 29 12.82 7.17 -8.83
N GLN A 30 12.75 7.46 -7.53
CA GLN A 30 11.95 8.57 -7.04
C GLN A 30 12.45 9.90 -7.65
N PRO A 31 11.57 10.68 -8.30
CA PRO A 31 11.95 12.01 -8.77
C PRO A 31 12.11 12.99 -7.61
N GLU A 32 12.85 14.06 -7.85
CA GLU A 32 12.89 15.19 -6.92
C GLU A 32 11.51 15.86 -6.83
N LEU A 33 11.23 16.47 -5.67
CA LEU A 33 10.03 17.28 -5.53
C LEU A 33 10.11 18.47 -6.50
N PRO A 34 9.04 18.80 -7.24
CA PRO A 34 9.08 19.83 -8.24
C PRO A 34 9.21 21.20 -7.59
N GLU A 35 9.96 22.06 -8.27
CA GLU A 35 9.99 23.49 -8.01
C GLU A 35 8.92 24.15 -8.87
N PHE A 36 8.02 24.90 -8.23
CA PHE A 36 7.00 25.68 -8.92
C PHE A 36 6.62 26.91 -8.10
N ASP A 37 6.11 27.93 -8.78
CA ASP A 37 5.62 29.14 -8.13
C ASP A 37 4.11 29.07 -7.93
N VAL A 38 3.65 29.55 -6.77
CA VAL A 38 2.24 29.74 -6.45
C VAL A 38 1.87 31.18 -6.72
N ARG A 39 0.77 31.35 -7.45
CA ARG A 39 0.14 32.65 -7.63
C ARG A 39 -0.48 33.11 -6.30
N MET A 40 -0.09 34.28 -5.83
CA MET A 40 -0.62 34.94 -4.65
C MET A 40 -1.25 36.27 -5.04
N ASP A 41 -2.34 36.62 -4.38
CA ASP A 41 -2.94 37.96 -4.45
C ASP A 41 -2.58 38.68 -3.16
N VAL A 42 -1.75 39.72 -3.27
CA VAL A 42 -1.33 40.54 -2.15
C VAL A 42 -1.76 41.97 -2.47
N ASP A 43 -2.71 42.49 -1.70
CA ASP A 43 -3.25 43.85 -1.85
C ASP A 43 -3.80 44.17 -3.26
N GLY A 44 -4.34 43.17 -3.97
CA GLY A 44 -4.89 43.32 -5.32
C GLY A 44 -3.84 43.21 -6.43
N GLU A 45 -2.58 42.94 -6.08
CA GLU A 45 -1.49 42.66 -7.01
C GLU A 45 -1.21 41.16 -7.08
N VAL A 46 -1.15 40.65 -8.31
CA VAL A 46 -0.82 39.25 -8.57
C VAL A 46 0.69 39.08 -8.51
N THR A 47 1.15 38.35 -7.51
CA THR A 47 2.55 37.97 -7.34
C THR A 47 2.72 36.47 -7.49
N TYR A 48 3.94 36.03 -7.77
CA TYR A 48 4.31 34.62 -7.83
C TYR A 48 5.40 34.39 -6.78
N GLN A 49 5.20 33.40 -5.91
CA GLN A 49 6.15 33.01 -4.91
C GLN A 49 6.49 31.53 -5.05
N SER A 50 7.76 31.20 -5.01
CA SER A 50 8.20 29.81 -5.04
C SER A 50 7.63 29.01 -3.88
N PHE A 51 7.07 27.85 -4.20
CA PHE A 51 6.48 26.96 -3.21
C PHE A 51 7.59 26.29 -2.40
N ASP A 52 7.68 26.62 -1.11
CA ASP A 52 8.55 25.89 -0.19
C ASP A 52 7.83 24.65 0.35
N TRP A 53 8.36 23.49 0.00
CA TRP A 53 7.89 22.22 0.53
C TRP A 53 8.13 22.13 2.04
N PRO A 54 7.11 21.88 2.89
CA PRO A 54 7.34 21.72 4.32
C PRO A 54 8.36 20.61 4.62
N ALA A 55 9.23 20.82 5.61
CA ALA A 55 10.27 19.84 5.99
C ALA A 55 9.69 18.44 6.29
N ILE A 56 8.49 18.40 6.89
CA ILE A 56 7.77 17.16 7.15
C ILE A 56 7.34 16.45 5.86
N THR A 57 6.94 17.19 4.82
CA THR A 57 6.61 16.62 3.51
C THR A 57 7.85 16.12 2.78
N ARG A 58 8.98 16.84 2.86
CA ARG A 58 10.26 16.35 2.31
C ARG A 58 10.69 15.04 2.96
N THR A 59 10.58 14.97 4.29
CA THR A 59 10.88 13.75 5.05
C THR A 59 9.96 12.60 4.64
N TRP A 60 8.66 12.87 4.54
CA TRP A 60 7.66 11.90 4.10
C TRP A 60 7.89 11.42 2.66
N TRP A 61 8.29 12.31 1.76
CA TRP A 61 8.67 11.96 0.39
C TRP A 61 9.85 10.99 0.38
N SER A 62 10.92 11.30 1.11
CA SER A 62 12.08 10.40 1.24
C SER A 62 11.72 9.04 1.86
N MET A 63 10.74 8.97 2.78
CA MET A 63 10.29 7.69 3.34
C MET A 63 9.73 6.75 2.27
N TRP A 64 9.05 7.28 1.25
CA TRP A 64 8.54 6.45 0.15
C TRP A 64 9.66 5.85 -0.69
N ALA A 65 10.70 6.61 -1.04
CA ALA A 65 11.86 6.06 -1.76
C ALA A 65 12.61 4.98 -0.98
N ASN A 66 12.65 5.09 0.35
CA ASN A 66 13.33 4.12 1.20
C ASN A 66 12.46 2.87 1.50
N SER A 67 11.20 2.88 1.09
CA SER A 67 10.27 1.78 1.33
C SER A 67 10.50 0.66 0.31
N PRO A 68 10.48 -0.63 0.70
CA PRO A 68 10.49 -1.73 -0.24
C PRO A 68 9.33 -1.67 -1.26
N LEU A 69 8.25 -0.95 -0.93
CA LEU A 69 7.10 -0.76 -1.80
C LEU A 69 7.46 -0.05 -3.11
N SER A 70 8.44 0.87 -3.08
CA SER A 70 8.77 1.68 -4.26
C SER A 70 9.60 0.95 -5.30
N ALA A 71 10.07 -0.27 -5.02
CA ALA A 71 10.89 -1.05 -5.95
C ALA A 71 10.19 -1.36 -7.29
N GLU A 72 8.86 -1.37 -7.28
CA GLU A 72 8.03 -1.63 -8.47
C GLU A 72 7.38 -0.36 -9.03
N PHE A 73 7.63 0.81 -8.44
CA PHE A 73 6.95 2.05 -8.84
C PHE A 73 7.43 2.54 -10.20
N THR A 74 6.45 2.92 -11.01
CA THR A 74 6.64 3.47 -12.35
C THR A 74 6.48 4.98 -12.32
N SER A 75 6.71 5.66 -13.45
CA SER A 75 6.53 7.11 -13.56
C SER A 75 5.12 7.57 -13.18
N THR A 76 4.08 6.76 -13.45
CA THR A 76 2.70 7.09 -13.07
C THR A 76 2.46 6.98 -11.58
N ASP A 77 3.09 6.02 -10.91
CA ASP A 77 2.99 5.86 -9.45
C ASP A 77 3.64 7.03 -8.74
N TRP A 78 4.83 7.43 -9.19
CA TRP A 78 5.51 8.62 -8.68
C TRP A 78 4.73 9.90 -8.93
N SER A 79 4.10 10.05 -10.09
CA SER A 79 3.23 11.20 -10.37
C SER A 79 2.03 11.28 -9.43
N GLU A 80 1.36 10.16 -9.15
CA GLU A 80 0.23 10.14 -8.21
C GLU A 80 0.69 10.40 -6.76
N LEU A 81 1.85 9.89 -6.37
CA LEU A 81 2.46 10.22 -5.07
C LEU A 81 2.88 11.69 -4.99
N MET A 82 3.29 12.31 -6.11
CA MET A 82 3.62 13.73 -6.16
C MET A 82 2.40 14.61 -5.86
N ASP A 83 1.26 14.31 -6.49
CA ASP A 83 -0.01 14.97 -6.18
C ASP A 83 -0.40 14.77 -4.71
N THR A 84 -0.15 13.57 -4.19
CA THR A 84 -0.37 13.23 -2.78
C THR A 84 0.56 14.02 -1.86
N ALA A 85 1.80 14.28 -2.27
CA ALA A 85 2.76 15.11 -1.53
C ALA A 85 2.24 16.54 -1.37
N LEU A 86 1.64 17.11 -2.43
CA LEU A 86 1.04 18.45 -2.36
C LEU A 86 -0.13 18.49 -1.37
N LEU A 87 -0.98 17.46 -1.34
CA LEU A 87 -2.04 17.34 -0.34
C LEU A 87 -1.48 17.21 1.08
N HIS A 88 -0.42 16.42 1.25
CA HIS A 88 0.28 16.28 2.53
C HIS A 88 0.84 17.63 3.00
N ALA A 89 1.48 18.40 2.11
CA ALA A 89 1.99 19.73 2.42
C ALA A 89 0.87 20.69 2.87
N LYS A 90 -0.25 20.74 2.13
CA LYS A 90 -1.41 21.57 2.48
C LYS A 90 -2.06 21.15 3.80
N TYR A 91 -2.16 19.84 4.04
CA TYR A 91 -2.68 19.29 5.30
C TYR A 91 -1.84 19.75 6.50
N TRP A 92 -0.52 19.63 6.42
CA TRP A 92 0.39 20.11 7.46
C TRP A 92 0.46 21.64 7.56
N GLY A 93 0.13 22.34 6.47
CA GLY A 93 -0.10 23.79 6.47
C GLY A 93 -1.42 24.23 7.13
N GLY A 94 -2.25 23.30 7.59
CA GLY A 94 -3.47 23.57 8.36
C GLY A 94 -4.79 23.22 7.65
N ASP A 95 -4.77 22.80 6.39
CA ASP A 95 -5.98 22.37 5.68
C ASP A 95 -6.38 20.93 6.06
N THR A 96 -6.91 20.80 7.27
CA THR A 96 -7.29 19.50 7.86
C THR A 96 -8.38 18.77 7.09
N LYS A 97 -9.13 19.44 6.21
CA LYS A 97 -10.18 18.83 5.38
C LYS A 97 -9.61 17.82 4.37
N LEU A 98 -8.33 17.96 4.02
CA LEU A 98 -7.64 17.08 3.09
C LEU A 98 -7.27 15.71 3.69
N ALA A 99 -7.42 15.51 5.01
CA ALA A 99 -7.04 14.28 5.69
C ALA A 99 -7.70 13.02 5.09
N GLY A 100 -8.98 13.13 4.72
CA GLY A 100 -9.73 12.01 4.14
C GLY A 100 -9.18 11.57 2.78
N GLU A 101 -8.93 12.52 1.89
CA GLU A 101 -8.36 12.27 0.57
C GLU A 101 -6.92 11.78 0.65
N LEU A 102 -6.10 12.44 1.50
CA LEU A 102 -4.72 12.02 1.75
C LEU A 102 -4.66 10.55 2.17
N ARG A 103 -5.51 10.16 3.14
CA ARG A 103 -5.62 8.75 3.58
C ARG A 103 -5.99 7.81 2.44
N LEU A 104 -6.95 8.18 1.58
CA LEU A 104 -7.38 7.33 0.47
C LEU A 104 -6.29 7.16 -0.60
N ARG A 105 -5.50 8.20 -0.87
CA ARG A 105 -4.41 8.12 -1.85
C ARG A 105 -3.24 7.29 -1.35
N VAL A 106 -2.73 7.55 -0.15
CA VAL A 106 -1.61 6.78 0.42
C VAL A 106 -1.96 5.30 0.62
N ALA A 107 -3.24 5.01 0.84
CA ALA A 107 -3.77 3.67 0.98
C ALA A 107 -3.67 2.83 -0.31
N LYS A 108 -3.63 3.46 -1.49
CA LYS A 108 -3.40 2.77 -2.79
C LYS A 108 -2.01 2.16 -2.87
N PHE A 109 -1.06 2.71 -2.13
CA PHE A 109 0.35 2.33 -2.14
C PHE A 109 0.76 1.49 -0.93
N GLY A 110 -0.17 1.12 -0.04
CA GLY A 110 0.17 0.28 1.11
C GLY A 110 0.88 1.03 2.25
N ALA A 111 0.56 2.31 2.46
CA ALA A 111 1.19 3.13 3.50
C ALA A 111 1.05 2.52 4.91
N THR A 112 -0.11 1.96 5.24
CA THR A 112 -0.36 1.33 6.54
C THR A 112 -0.33 -0.20 6.47
N PRO A 113 -0.13 -0.91 7.60
CA PRO A 113 -0.24 -2.37 7.64
C PRO A 113 -1.61 -2.88 7.15
N GLU A 114 -2.69 -2.17 7.47
CA GLU A 114 -4.04 -2.50 7.00
C GLU A 114 -4.12 -2.41 5.48
N ASP A 115 -3.58 -1.34 4.89
CA ASP A 115 -3.56 -1.17 3.43
C ASP A 115 -2.71 -2.25 2.75
N ARG A 116 -1.56 -2.60 3.33
CA ARG A 116 -0.73 -3.70 2.80
C ARG A 116 -1.46 -5.04 2.85
N ALA A 117 -2.14 -5.33 3.94
CA ALA A 117 -2.95 -6.55 4.06
C ALA A 117 -4.07 -6.57 3.01
N ARG A 118 -4.74 -5.44 2.78
CA ARG A 118 -5.77 -5.29 1.74
C ARG A 118 -5.21 -5.50 0.33
N LEU A 119 -4.00 -5.01 0.06
CA LEU A 119 -3.29 -5.17 -1.20
C LEU A 119 -2.58 -6.53 -1.33
N LYS A 120 -2.63 -7.37 -0.28
CA LYS A 120 -1.92 -8.66 -0.20
C LYS A 120 -0.40 -8.52 -0.36
N ILE A 121 0.16 -7.45 0.18
CA ILE A 121 1.60 -7.20 0.20
C ILE A 121 2.17 -7.73 1.51
N GLN A 122 3.18 -8.59 1.41
CA GLN A 122 3.99 -9.06 2.54
C GLN A 122 5.45 -8.68 2.30
N PHE A 123 6.14 -8.25 3.35
CA PHE A 123 7.58 -8.02 3.28
C PHE A 123 8.28 -9.33 3.63
N ALA A 124 9.26 -9.75 2.81
CA ALA A 124 9.95 -11.03 2.96
C ALA A 124 10.57 -11.27 4.36
N ALA A 125 10.93 -10.21 5.10
CA ALA A 125 11.41 -10.32 6.49
C ALA A 125 10.33 -10.84 7.48
N ALA A 126 9.04 -10.65 7.17
CA ALA A 126 7.93 -11.20 7.94
C ALA A 126 7.74 -12.70 7.70
N ASP A 127 7.97 -13.16 6.47
CA ASP A 127 7.81 -14.57 6.09
C ASP A 127 8.78 -15.46 6.87
N GLU A 128 10.03 -15.05 7.05
CA GLU A 128 10.97 -15.83 7.86
C GLU A 128 10.54 -15.94 9.34
N ALA A 129 9.90 -14.91 9.90
CA ALA A 129 9.42 -14.94 11.27
C ALA A 129 8.20 -15.85 11.43
N GLU A 130 7.27 -15.82 10.46
CA GLU A 130 6.10 -16.69 10.44
C GLU A 130 6.45 -18.15 10.14
N ASP A 131 7.38 -18.41 9.22
CA ASP A 131 7.87 -19.76 8.93
C ASP A 131 8.63 -20.35 10.13
N ARG A 132 9.47 -19.55 10.81
CA ARG A 132 10.08 -19.95 12.08
C ARG A 132 9.03 -20.22 13.16
N GLY A 133 7.97 -19.42 13.21
CA GLY A 133 6.84 -19.60 14.14
C GLY A 133 6.06 -20.89 13.86
N ARG A 134 5.70 -21.16 12.60
CA ARG A 134 5.02 -22.39 12.15
C ARG A 134 5.88 -23.63 12.37
N ALA A 135 7.17 -23.57 12.08
CA ALA A 135 8.11 -24.66 12.33
C ALA A 135 8.29 -24.95 13.83
N ARG A 136 8.18 -23.92 14.69
CA ARG A 136 8.22 -24.08 16.15
C ARG A 136 6.92 -24.65 16.70
N ALA A 137 5.77 -24.23 16.17
CA ALA A 137 4.46 -24.76 16.54
C ALA A 137 4.28 -26.22 16.12
N SER A 138 4.76 -26.61 14.93
CA SER A 138 4.72 -28.00 14.47
C SER A 138 5.64 -28.92 15.29
N ARG A 139 6.80 -28.42 15.74
CA ARG A 139 7.69 -29.13 16.69
C ARG A 139 7.13 -29.23 18.12
N ALA A 140 6.29 -28.28 18.53
CA ALA A 140 5.63 -28.33 19.84
C ALA A 140 4.44 -29.30 19.83
N GLY A 141 3.71 -29.39 18.72
CA GLY A 141 2.58 -30.33 18.55
C GLY A 141 2.97 -31.80 18.41
N SER A 142 4.22 -32.11 18.06
CA SER A 142 4.72 -33.50 17.96
C SER A 142 5.21 -34.08 19.29
N LYS A 143 5.27 -33.28 20.36
CA LYS A 143 5.64 -33.76 21.69
C LYS A 143 4.37 -34.15 22.47
N GLN A 144 3.78 -35.29 22.12
CA GLN A 144 2.82 -35.95 23.01
C GLN A 144 3.51 -36.19 24.37
N PRO A 145 2.93 -35.76 25.50
CA PRO A 145 3.42 -36.16 26.80
C PRO A 145 3.28 -37.68 26.94
N ALA A 146 4.36 -38.34 27.36
CA ALA A 146 4.36 -39.78 27.60
C ALA A 146 3.26 -40.13 28.63
N PRO A 147 2.52 -41.24 28.46
CA PRO A 147 1.51 -41.64 29.42
C PRO A 147 2.17 -42.15 30.71
N ASP A 148 1.81 -41.47 31.79
CA ASP A 148 1.66 -41.95 33.18
C ASP A 148 2.87 -42.61 33.86
N ALA A 149 3.52 -41.85 34.76
CA ALA A 149 4.29 -42.41 35.87
C ALA A 149 3.63 -41.93 37.17
N ASP A 150 2.95 -42.85 37.84
CA ASP A 150 2.23 -42.64 39.09
C ASP A 150 3.16 -42.07 40.19
N PRO A 151 2.86 -40.87 40.73
CA PRO A 151 3.73 -40.17 41.69
C PRO A 151 3.78 -40.82 43.10
N ARG A 152 3.15 -41.97 43.33
CA ARG A 152 3.06 -42.62 44.66
C ARG A 152 4.13 -43.68 44.97
N SER A 153 5.11 -43.91 44.11
CA SER A 153 6.09 -45.01 44.27
C SER A 153 7.30 -44.71 45.17
N VAL A 154 7.40 -43.52 45.77
CA VAL A 154 8.51 -43.16 46.68
C VAL A 154 8.00 -42.89 48.10
N LEU A 155 7.83 -43.95 48.90
CA LEU A 155 7.90 -43.93 50.38
C LEU A 155 7.64 -45.34 50.97
N ARG A 156 8.72 -46.05 51.35
CA ARG A 156 8.85 -47.11 52.41
C ARG A 156 10.14 -47.90 52.13
N ALA A 157 11.03 -48.21 53.07
CA ALA A 157 11.06 -48.04 54.51
C ALA A 157 12.53 -48.03 54.98
N VAL A 158 12.80 -47.22 56.00
CA VAL A 158 13.96 -47.36 56.89
C VAL A 158 13.59 -48.44 57.91
N VAL A 159 14.42 -49.48 58.02
CA VAL A 159 14.75 -50.20 59.27
C VAL A 159 16.21 -50.58 59.19
#